data_AF-A0A662VQP5-F1
#
_entry.id   AF-A0A662VQP5-F1
#
_cell.length_a   1.000
_cell.length_b   1.000
_cell.length_c   1.000
_cell.angle_alpha   90.00
_cell.angle_beta   90.00
_cell.angle_gamma   90.00
#
_symmetry.space_group_name_H-M   'P 1'
#
loop_
_entity.id
_entity.type
_entity.pdbx_description
1 polymer ?
#
loop_
_entity_poly.entity_id
_entity_poly.type
_entity_poly.pdbx_seq_one_letter_code
_entity_poly.pdbx_strand_id
1 'polypeptide(L)' 'GARGKFFKYQLRALEALAERSIPFWVAVMYDIFGEEGVNTLRRNLPVPCRIEYEYLEKYPFVLENLRRRGITLKD' A
#
# COMPACT_ATOMS: atom_id res chain seq x y z
N GLY A 1 2.98 12.32 -0.51
CA GLY A 1 2.36 11.08 -0.99
C GLY A 1 1.48 11.37 -2.19
N ALA A 2 1.18 10.36 -3.01
CA ALA A 2 0.28 10.49 -4.15
C ALA A 2 -1.17 10.74 -3.69
N ARG A 3 -1.95 11.50 -4.48
CA ARG A 3 -3.38 11.70 -4.20
C ARG A 3 -4.14 10.40 -4.46
N GLY A 4 -5.04 10.02 -3.55
CA GLY A 4 -5.83 8.78 -3.63
C GLY A 4 -6.51 8.54 -4.99
N LYS A 5 -6.96 9.61 -5.66
CA LYS A 5 -7.57 9.56 -6.99
C LYS A 5 -6.72 8.89 -8.08
N PHE A 6 -5.41 8.79 -7.89
CA PHE A 6 -4.49 8.17 -8.83
C PHE A 6 -4.31 6.67 -8.60
N PHE A 7 -4.71 6.12 -7.45
CA PHE A 7 -4.59 4.68 -7.15
C PHE A 7 -5.36 3.80 -8.13
N LYS A 8 -6.43 4.32 -8.74
CA LYS A 8 -7.18 3.62 -9.80
C LYS A 8 -6.29 3.13 -10.95
N TYR A 9 -5.18 3.82 -11.24
CA TYR A 9 -4.28 3.42 -12.32
C TYR A 9 -3.40 2.24 -11.91
N GLN A 10 -2.98 2.17 -10.65
CA GLN A 10 -2.25 1.02 -10.13
C GLN A 10 -3.14 -0.23 -10.16
N LEU A 11 -4.42 -0.11 -9.75
CA LEU A 11 -5.37 -1.23 -9.81
C LEU A 11 -5.57 -1.75 -11.24
N ARG A 12 -5.77 -0.84 -12.21
CA ARG A 12 -5.85 -1.22 -13.63
C ARG A 12 -4.57 -1.89 -14.15
N ALA A 13 -3.41 -1.48 -13.65
CA ALA A 13 -2.15 -2.11 -14.01
C ALA A 13 -2.08 -3.56 -13.50
N LEU A 14 -2.58 -3.84 -12.28
CA LEU A 14 -2.62 -5.20 -11.73
C LEU A 14 -3.49 -6.13 -12.59
N GLU A 15 -4.67 -5.67 -13.01
CA GLU A 15 -5.55 -6.40 -13.92
C GLU A 15 -4.82 -6.72 -15.24
N ALA A 16 -4.20 -5.70 -15.85
CA ALA A 16 -3.48 -5.87 -17.11
C ALA A 16 -2.27 -6.82 -17.02
N LEU A 17 -1.57 -6.85 -15.88
CA LEU A 17 -0.46 -7.77 -15.63
C LEU A 17 -0.96 -9.21 -15.45
N ALA A 18 -2.05 -9.39 -14.70
CA ALA A 18 -2.68 -10.69 -14.49
C ALA A 18 -3.20 -11.30 -15.80
N GLU A 19 -3.88 -10.51 -16.63
CA GLU A 19 -4.35 -10.93 -17.97
C GLU A 19 -3.22 -11.46 -18.86
N ARG A 20 -2.01 -10.90 -18.71
CA ARG A 20 -0.82 -11.27 -19.48
C ARG A 20 0.03 -12.35 -18.80
N SER A 21 -0.44 -12.90 -17.67
CA SER A 21 0.31 -13.86 -16.84
C SER A 21 1.70 -13.35 -16.46
N ILE A 22 1.86 -12.04 -16.31
CA ILE A 22 3.10 -11.44 -15.83
C ILE A 22 3.11 -11.52 -14.30
N PRO A 23 4.16 -12.06 -13.66
CA PRO A 23 4.23 -12.09 -12.20
C PRO A 23 4.34 -10.68 -11.60
N PHE A 24 3.63 -10.44 -10.50
CA PHE A 24 3.69 -9.18 -9.75
C PHE A 24 3.36 -9.40 -8.27
N TRP A 25 3.79 -8.44 -7.44
CA TRP A 25 3.48 -8.37 -6.03
C TRP A 25 3.07 -6.93 -5.68
N VAL A 26 2.20 -6.77 -4.71
CA VAL A 26 1.77 -5.44 -4.22
C VAL A 26 2.41 -5.17 -2.88
N ALA A 27 3.11 -4.05 -2.76
CA ALA A 27 3.67 -3.59 -1.49
C ALA A 27 2.67 -2.73 -0.72
N VAL A 28 2.63 -2.90 0.61
CA VAL A 28 1.85 -2.06 1.53
C VAL A 28 2.72 -1.61 2.69
N MET A 29 2.66 -0.33 3.03
CA MET A 29 3.38 0.24 4.16
C MET A 29 2.70 -0.17 5.47
N TYR A 30 3.13 -1.28 6.05
CA TYR A 30 2.49 -1.91 7.20
C TYR A 30 2.47 -1.00 8.43
N ASP A 31 3.56 -0.27 8.68
CA ASP A 31 3.64 0.72 9.77
C ASP A 31 2.53 1.78 9.71
N ILE A 32 1.92 2.04 8.54
CA ILE A 32 0.83 3.03 8.40
C ILE A 32 -0.55 2.35 8.46
N PHE A 33 -0.68 1.20 7.82
CA PHE A 33 -1.98 0.58 7.55
C PHE A 33 -2.33 -0.57 8.50
N GLY A 34 -1.33 -1.22 9.08
CA GLY A 34 -1.46 -2.38 9.96
C GLY A 34 -2.24 -3.54 9.32
N GLU A 35 -2.56 -4.53 10.14
CA GLU A 35 -3.27 -5.73 9.69
C GLU A 35 -4.68 -5.43 9.15
N GLU A 36 -5.38 -4.44 9.71
CA GLU A 36 -6.68 -3.99 9.22
C GLU A 36 -6.60 -3.50 7.77
N GLY A 37 -5.59 -2.67 7.47
CA GLY A 37 -5.37 -2.16 6.13
C GLY A 37 -4.93 -3.25 5.16
N VAL A 38 -4.09 -4.19 5.59
CA VAL A 38 -3.74 -5.37 4.78
C VAL A 38 -4.98 -6.19 4.43
N ASN A 39 -5.84 -6.48 5.40
CA ASN A 39 -7.06 -7.26 5.16
C ASN A 39 -8.08 -6.51 4.30
N THR A 40 -8.12 -5.19 4.41
CA THR A 40 -8.91 -4.36 3.50
C THR A 40 -8.33 -4.41 2.09
N LEU A 41 -7.01 -4.34 1.94
CA LEU A 41 -6.36 -4.46 0.64
C LEU A 41 -6.64 -5.84 0.01
N ARG A 42 -6.44 -6.94 0.75
CA ARG A 42 -6.75 -8.32 0.28
C ARG A 42 -8.16 -8.46 -0.28
N ARG A 43 -9.16 -7.86 0.39
CA ARG A 43 -10.57 -7.93 -0.01
C ARG A 43 -10.89 -7.09 -1.25
N ASN A 44 -10.14 -6.02 -1.50
CA ASN A 44 -10.44 -5.03 -2.54
C ASN A 44 -9.48 -5.11 -3.75
N LEU A 45 -8.45 -5.94 -3.70
CA LEU A 45 -7.59 -6.17 -4.86
C LEU A 45 -8.41 -6.82 -5.99
N PRO A 46 -8.30 -6.30 -7.23
CA PRO A 46 -9.10 -6.79 -8.36
C PRO A 46 -8.69 -8.18 -8.83
N VAL A 47 -7.48 -8.61 -8.46
CA VAL A 47 -6.89 -9.91 -8.84
C VAL A 47 -6.15 -10.50 -7.64
N PRO A 48 -6.15 -11.84 -7.47
CA PRO A 48 -5.36 -12.48 -6.44
C PRO A 48 -3.87 -12.22 -6.67
N CYS A 49 -3.17 -11.70 -5.66
CA CYS A 49 -1.72 -11.52 -5.73
C CYS A 49 -1.07 -11.60 -4.36
N ARG A 50 0.25 -11.81 -4.36
CA ARG A 50 1.05 -11.70 -3.14
C ARG A 50 1.09 -10.24 -2.68
N ILE A 51 0.94 -10.05 -1.37
CA ILE A 51 1.16 -8.76 -0.71
C ILE A 51 2.50 -8.83 0.02
N GLU A 52 3.32 -7.81 -0.18
CA GLU A 52 4.58 -7.61 0.53
C GLU A 52 4.44 -6.47 1.52
N TYR A 53 5.01 -6.65 2.71
CA TYR A 53 4.96 -5.66 3.77
C TYR A 53 6.22 -4.82 3.73
N GLU A 54 6.04 -3.51 3.62
CA GLU A 54 7.09 -2.52 3.75
C GLU A 54 6.96 -1.78 5.07
N TYR A 55 8.10 -1.32 5.58
CA TYR A 55 8.21 -0.61 6.84
C TYR A 55 8.94 0.71 6.63
N LEU A 56 8.63 1.70 7.47
CA LEU A 56 9.22 3.01 7.36
C LEU A 56 10.63 3.02 7.96
N GLU A 57 11.57 3.66 7.28
CA GLU A 57 12.79 4.13 7.94
C GLU A 57 12.44 5.32 8.85
N LYS A 58 12.51 5.10 10.16
CA LYS A 58 11.98 6.01 11.20
C LYS A 58 12.91 7.19 11.52
N TYR A 59 13.41 7.90 10.50
CA TYR A 59 14.18 9.13 10.73
C TYR A 59 13.31 10.24 11.36
N PRO A 60 13.89 11.14 12.19
CA PRO A 60 13.12 12.18 12.86
C PRO A 60 12.27 13.05 11.93
N PHE A 61 12.79 13.41 10.75
CA PHE A 61 12.06 14.24 9.79
C PHE A 61 10.89 13.50 9.13
N VAL A 62 10.96 12.17 9.01
CA VAL A 62 9.85 11.34 8.51
C VAL A 62 8.72 11.30 9.53
N LEU A 63 9.05 11.00 10.79
CA LEU A 63 8.08 10.94 11.88
C LEU A 63 7.39 12.29 12.09
N GLU A 64 8.14 13.38 12.08
CA GLU A 64 7.58 14.73 12.20
C GLU A 64 6.65 15.09 11.04
N ASN A 65 6.99 14.68 9.81
CA ASN A 65 6.13 14.90 8.65
C ASN A 65 4.81 14.11 8.76
N LEU A 66 4.86 12.85 9.18
CA LEU A 66 3.68 12.03 9.40
C LEU A 66 2.78 12.64 10.48
N ARG A 67 3.36 13.07 11.61
CA ARG A 67 2.65 13.75 12.71
C ARG A 67 1.96 15.03 12.22
N ARG A 68 2.67 15.87 11.47
CA ARG A 68 2.11 17.11 10.87
C ARG A 68 0.96 16.84 9.91
N ARG A 69 0.89 15.64 9.32
CA ARG A 69 -0.17 15.21 8.41
C ARG A 69 -1.27 14.41 9.11
N GLY A 70 -1.20 14.26 10.43
CA GLY A 70 -2.18 13.49 11.22
C GLY A 70 -2.14 11.99 10.94
N ILE A 71 -1.00 11.46 10.48
CA ILE A 71 -0.82 10.03 10.22
C ILE A 71 -0.13 9.42 11.44
N THR A 72 -0.79 8.44 12.05
CA THR A 72 -0.28 7.68 13.19
C THR A 72 0.19 6.31 12.72
N LEU A 73 1.33 5.84 13.24
CA LEU A 73 1.82 4.51 12.96
C LEU A 73 0.98 3.46 13.70
N LYS A 74 0.85 2.28 13.11
CA LYS A 74 0.25 1.09 13.72
C LYS A 74 1.36 0.26 14.37
N ASP A 75 1.06 -0.31 15.53
CA ASP A 75 1.95 -1.22 16.27
C ASP A 75 1.90 -2.65 15.69
#